data_AF-A0A6V7HWD7-F1
#
_entry.id   AF-A0A6V7HWD7-F1
#
_cell.length_a   1.000
_cell.length_b   1.000
_cell.length_c   1.000
_cell.angle_alpha   90.00
_cell.angle_beta   90.00
_cell.angle_gamma   90.00
#
_symmetry.space_group_name_H-M   'P 1'
#
loop_
_entity.id
_entity.type
_entity.pdbx_description
1 polymer ?
#
loop_
_entity_poly.entity_id
_entity_poly.type
_entity_poly.pdbx_seq_one_letter_code
_entity_poly.pdbx_strand_id
1 'polypeptide(L)'
;DVEDLGRRLGFSADAQNFHNVSLGQGQESVAEQAMDIASKAGHWVVLQNIHLVKKWLPLLEKKLEVAAEGSHENYRVFMSAEPASTPAGHIIPQGVLESSIKITNEPPTGMQANLHKALDNFTQETLEMCSKEAEFKSILFSLCYFHAVVAERRKFGPQGWNKIYPFNVGDLNISVSVLYNYLEASARVPWEDLRYLFGEIMYGGHITDDWDRRLCVSYLEEFMQPELVDGELQLAP
;
A
#
# COMPACT_ATOMS: atom_id res chain seq x y z
N ASP A 1 11.00 -2.80 -7.48
CA ASP A 1 11.49 -3.67 -6.39
C ASP A 1 13.01 -3.75 -6.45
N VAL A 2 13.70 -3.76 -5.31
CA VAL A 2 15.17 -3.92 -5.22
C VAL A 2 15.58 -5.31 -5.70
N GLU A 3 14.78 -6.33 -5.42
CA GLU A 3 15.07 -7.70 -5.85
C GLU A 3 14.99 -7.84 -7.37
N ASP A 4 13.96 -7.29 -8.00
CA ASP A 4 13.84 -7.28 -9.46
C ASP A 4 14.98 -6.51 -10.15
N LEU A 5 15.42 -5.39 -9.55
CA LEU A 5 16.59 -4.65 -10.01
C LEU A 5 17.86 -5.49 -9.88
N GLY A 6 18.04 -6.15 -8.73
CA GLY A 6 19.14 -7.06 -8.48
C GLY A 6 19.22 -8.14 -9.56
N ARG A 7 18.11 -8.83 -9.84
CA ARG A 7 18.07 -9.90 -10.87
C ARG A 7 18.50 -9.40 -12.24
N ARG A 8 18.05 -8.21 -12.66
CA ARG A 8 18.46 -7.59 -13.94
C ARG A 8 19.95 -7.25 -14.00
N LEU A 9 20.56 -7.02 -12.85
CA LEU A 9 21.98 -6.69 -12.71
C LEU A 9 22.85 -7.90 -12.32
N GLY A 10 22.30 -9.11 -12.30
CA GLY A 10 23.02 -10.34 -11.98
C GLY A 10 23.20 -10.61 -10.48
N PHE A 11 22.45 -9.92 -9.63
CA PHE A 11 22.39 -10.19 -8.19
C PHE A 11 21.12 -10.96 -7.84
N SER A 12 21.26 -12.21 -7.38
CA SER A 12 20.13 -13.05 -7.01
C SER A 12 20.48 -14.03 -5.89
N ALA A 13 19.45 -14.54 -5.22
CA ALA A 13 19.63 -15.58 -4.21
C ALA A 13 20.25 -16.85 -4.82
N ASP A 14 19.86 -17.20 -6.05
CA ASP A 14 20.38 -18.36 -6.79
C ASP A 14 21.88 -18.22 -7.09
N ALA A 15 22.33 -17.01 -7.41
CA ALA A 15 23.74 -16.69 -7.62
C ALA A 15 24.52 -16.53 -6.30
N GLN A 16 23.87 -16.69 -5.15
CA GLN A 16 24.43 -16.55 -3.80
C GLN A 16 25.14 -15.21 -3.53
N ASN A 17 24.79 -14.17 -4.31
CA ASN A 17 25.36 -12.84 -4.23
C ASN A 17 24.33 -11.76 -3.84
N PHE A 18 23.15 -12.18 -3.38
CA PHE A 18 22.09 -11.32 -2.87
C PHE A 18 21.56 -11.90 -1.55
N HIS A 19 21.64 -11.11 -0.48
CA HIS A 19 21.22 -11.50 0.87
C HIS A 19 20.03 -10.64 1.29
N ASN A 20 18.91 -11.25 1.64
CA ASN A 20 17.73 -10.53 2.13
C ASN A 20 17.42 -10.98 3.57
N VAL A 21 17.50 -10.06 4.52
CA VAL A 21 17.33 -10.33 5.95
C VAL A 21 16.26 -9.41 6.52
N SER A 22 15.15 -10.00 6.97
CA SER A 22 14.12 -9.27 7.72
C SER A 22 14.48 -9.25 9.20
N LEU A 23 14.74 -8.06 9.73
CA LEU A 23 15.20 -7.90 11.11
C LEU A 23 14.05 -8.04 12.10
N GLY A 24 14.34 -8.80 13.15
CA GLY A 24 13.50 -9.10 14.29
C GLY A 24 14.36 -9.75 15.36
N GLN A 25 13.76 -10.31 16.42
CA GLN A 25 14.52 -10.88 17.52
C GLN A 25 15.45 -12.01 17.05
N GLY A 26 16.77 -11.83 17.22
CA GLY A 26 17.80 -12.84 16.93
C GLY A 26 18.33 -12.84 15.49
N GLN A 27 17.80 -11.99 14.59
CA GLN A 27 18.24 -11.91 13.20
C GLN A 27 19.47 -11.02 12.99
N GLU A 28 19.90 -10.30 14.03
CA GLU A 28 21.04 -9.39 13.98
C GLU A 28 22.33 -10.12 13.58
N SER A 29 22.57 -11.30 14.16
CA SER A 29 23.76 -12.11 13.85
C SER A 29 23.82 -12.56 12.39
N VAL A 30 22.66 -12.87 11.79
CA VAL A 30 22.55 -13.26 10.37
C VAL A 30 22.84 -12.07 9.47
N ALA A 31 22.29 -10.89 9.81
CA ALA A 31 22.56 -9.65 9.10
C ALA A 31 24.06 -9.29 9.14
N GLU A 32 24.70 -9.42 10.29
CA GLU A 32 26.14 -9.16 10.45
C GLU A 32 26.99 -10.10 9.57
N GLN A 33 26.69 -11.39 9.57
CA GLN A 33 27.40 -12.36 8.73
C GLN A 33 27.21 -12.07 7.24
N ALA A 34 25.98 -11.74 6.83
CA ALA A 34 25.69 -11.37 5.45
C ALA A 34 26.49 -10.13 5.03
N MET A 35 26.56 -9.09 5.87
CA MET A 35 27.36 -7.89 5.61
C MET A 35 28.86 -8.18 5.54
N ASP A 36 29.38 -9.04 6.43
CA ASP A 36 30.81 -9.37 6.47
C ASP A 36 31.26 -10.17 5.24
N ILE A 37 30.41 -11.05 4.72
CA ILE A 37 30.65 -11.76 3.46
C ILE A 37 30.51 -10.79 2.29
N ALA A 38 29.41 -10.03 2.25
CA ALA A 38 29.06 -9.18 1.13
C ALA A 38 30.06 -8.03 0.93
N SER A 39 30.57 -7.44 2.01
CA SER A 39 31.58 -6.38 1.93
C SER A 39 32.87 -6.83 1.28
N LYS A 40 33.24 -8.11 1.40
CA LYS A 40 34.45 -8.68 0.79
C LYS A 40 34.21 -9.19 -0.62
N ALA A 41 33.06 -9.83 -0.85
CA ALA A 41 32.74 -10.49 -2.11
C ALA A 41 31.95 -9.62 -3.09
N GLY A 42 31.54 -8.41 -2.69
CA GLY A 42 30.80 -7.49 -3.56
C GLY A 42 29.33 -7.83 -3.74
N HIS A 43 28.71 -8.47 -2.74
CA HIS A 43 27.30 -8.89 -2.80
C HIS A 43 26.36 -7.74 -2.43
N TRP A 44 25.06 -7.94 -2.66
CA TRP A 44 24.02 -7.03 -2.20
C TRP A 44 23.39 -7.55 -0.92
N VAL A 45 23.10 -6.65 0.02
CA VAL A 45 22.42 -6.96 1.28
C VAL A 45 21.18 -6.08 1.41
N VAL A 46 20.02 -6.68 1.66
CA VAL A 46 18.78 -5.99 1.99
C VAL A 46 18.46 -6.26 3.45
N LEU A 47 18.46 -5.21 4.27
CA LEU A 47 18.10 -5.24 5.68
C LEU A 47 16.70 -4.63 5.84
N GLN A 48 15.69 -5.47 6.10
CA GLN A 48 14.33 -4.98 6.27
C GLN A 48 14.04 -4.70 7.75
N ASN A 49 13.21 -3.71 8.03
CA ASN A 49 12.68 -3.41 9.37
C ASN A 49 13.76 -3.04 10.41
N ILE A 50 14.77 -2.26 10.02
CA ILE A 50 15.89 -1.90 10.93
C ILE A 50 15.41 -1.18 12.21
N HIS A 51 14.25 -0.51 12.14
CA HIS A 51 13.62 0.17 13.28
C HIS A 51 13.17 -0.78 14.40
N LEU A 52 13.05 -2.09 14.15
CA LEU A 52 12.67 -3.07 15.17
C LEU A 52 13.85 -3.48 16.08
N VAL A 53 15.10 -3.24 15.64
CA VAL A 53 16.31 -3.69 16.34
C VAL A 53 17.12 -2.51 16.93
N LYS A 54 16.44 -1.62 17.67
CA LYS A 54 17.01 -0.38 18.24
C LYS A 54 18.40 -0.55 18.89
N LYS A 55 18.60 -1.61 19.67
CA LYS A 55 19.85 -1.85 20.41
C LYS A 55 21.03 -2.19 19.49
N TRP A 56 20.74 -2.71 18.30
CA TRP A 56 21.74 -3.14 17.32
C TRP A 56 22.16 -2.04 16.35
N LEU A 57 21.34 -1.00 16.18
CA LEU A 57 21.61 0.09 15.23
C LEU A 57 22.98 0.77 15.40
N PRO A 58 23.54 1.00 16.60
CA PRO A 58 24.90 1.54 16.74
C PRO A 58 25.98 0.61 16.20
N LEU A 59 25.76 -0.71 16.25
CA LEU A 59 26.69 -1.69 15.67
C LEU A 59 26.57 -1.71 14.15
N LEU A 60 25.35 -1.60 13.63
CA LEU A 60 25.10 -1.43 12.19
C LEU A 60 25.83 -0.20 11.64
N GLU A 61 25.71 0.95 12.31
CA GLU A 61 26.40 2.20 11.94
C GLU A 61 27.91 1.98 11.81
N LYS A 62 28.54 1.41 12.84
CA LYS A 62 29.97 1.10 12.83
C LYS A 62 30.38 0.16 11.69
N LYS A 63 29.55 -0.85 11.37
CA LYS A 63 29.82 -1.76 10.25
C LYS A 63 29.72 -1.06 8.90
N LEU A 64 28.77 -0.14 8.74
CA LEU A 64 28.62 0.66 7.52
C LEU A 64 29.79 1.64 7.34
N GLU A 65 30.25 2.29 8.41
CA GLU A 65 31.43 3.17 8.39
C GLU A 65 32.68 2.42 7.94
N VAL A 66 32.95 1.24 8.51
CA VAL A 66 34.10 0.40 8.12
C VAL A 66 33.98 -0.05 6.65
N ALA A 67 32.77 -0.38 6.20
CA ALA A 67 32.57 -0.80 4.82
C ALA A 67 32.75 0.35 3.81
N ALA A 68 32.49 1.60 4.20
CA ALA A 68 32.66 2.76 3.31
C ALA A 68 34.12 2.98 2.88
N GLU A 69 35.11 2.58 3.69
CA GLU A 69 36.53 2.82 3.40
C GLU A 69 37.26 1.66 2.72
N GLY A 70 36.71 0.44 2.76
CA GLY A 70 37.45 -0.76 2.34
C GLY A 70 36.63 -1.93 1.81
N SER A 71 35.36 -1.71 1.46
CA SER A 71 34.54 -2.76 0.85
C SER A 71 34.77 -2.88 -0.66
N HIS A 72 34.37 -4.04 -1.19
CA HIS A 72 34.37 -4.33 -2.61
C HIS A 72 33.49 -3.33 -3.39
N GLU A 73 33.92 -2.89 -4.57
CA GLU A 73 33.27 -1.81 -5.35
C GLU A 73 31.78 -2.06 -5.68
N ASN A 74 31.40 -3.34 -5.84
CA ASN A 74 30.02 -3.77 -6.08
C ASN A 74 29.15 -3.94 -4.81
N TYR A 75 29.73 -3.83 -3.61
CA TYR A 75 28.99 -4.01 -2.36
C TYR A 75 27.90 -2.95 -2.21
N ARG A 76 26.67 -3.38 -1.95
CA ARG A 76 25.53 -2.48 -1.70
C ARG A 76 24.72 -2.96 -0.51
N VAL A 77 24.31 -2.02 0.34
CA VAL A 77 23.37 -2.28 1.44
C VAL A 77 22.12 -1.43 1.23
N PHE A 78 20.97 -2.08 1.20
CA PHE A 78 19.66 -1.47 1.16
C PHE A 78 19.00 -1.66 2.52
N MET A 79 18.37 -0.63 3.05
CA MET A 79 17.73 -0.67 4.36
C MET A 79 16.28 -0.20 4.26
N SER A 80 15.35 -0.88 4.94
CA SER A 80 13.98 -0.38 5.12
C SER A 80 13.69 -0.06 6.59
N ALA A 81 13.01 1.06 6.81
CA ALA A 81 12.59 1.51 8.12
C ALA A 81 11.25 2.23 8.04
N GLU A 82 10.42 2.11 9.09
CA GLU A 82 9.30 3.02 9.28
C GLU A 82 9.79 4.32 9.94
N PRO A 83 9.25 5.49 9.54
CA PRO A 83 9.59 6.74 10.18
C PRO A 83 9.07 6.76 11.61
N ALA A 84 9.84 7.38 12.52
CA ALA A 84 9.37 7.60 13.87
C ALA A 84 8.16 8.53 13.88
N SER A 85 7.16 8.25 14.73
CA SER A 85 5.94 9.05 14.87
C SER A 85 6.20 10.46 15.39
N THR A 86 7.33 10.69 16.06
CA THR A 86 7.77 12.01 16.52
C THR A 86 9.28 12.15 16.35
N PRO A 87 9.82 13.38 16.21
CA PRO A 87 11.26 13.60 16.15
C PRO A 87 12.02 13.04 17.37
N ALA A 88 11.45 13.17 18.58
CA ALA A 88 12.05 12.65 19.81
C ALA A 88 12.06 11.11 19.89
N GLY A 89 11.14 10.46 19.17
CA GLY A 89 11.08 9.00 19.08
C GLY A 89 12.01 8.40 18.03
N HIS A 90 12.82 9.22 17.36
CA HIS A 90 13.73 8.75 16.32
C HIS A 90 14.84 7.88 16.91
N ILE A 91 15.05 6.70 16.33
CA ILE A 91 15.98 5.68 16.85
C ILE A 91 17.11 5.34 15.88
N ILE A 92 17.03 5.78 14.62
CA ILE A 92 18.06 5.50 13.62
C ILE A 92 19.25 6.44 13.90
N PRO A 93 20.48 5.90 14.01
CA PRO A 93 21.65 6.73 14.26
C PRO A 93 21.86 7.77 13.17
N GLN A 94 22.36 8.94 13.58
CA GLN A 94 22.57 10.07 12.70
C GLN A 94 23.56 9.75 11.58
N GLY A 95 24.65 9.03 11.86
CA GLY A 95 25.67 8.68 10.84
C GLY A 95 25.11 7.73 9.78
N VAL A 96 24.21 6.82 10.14
CA VAL A 96 23.45 6.01 9.17
C VAL A 96 22.63 6.90 8.25
N LEU A 97 21.90 7.87 8.79
CA LEU A 97 21.10 8.78 7.98
C LEU A 97 21.95 9.70 7.11
N GLU A 98 23.04 10.26 7.63
CA GLU A 98 23.93 11.17 6.90
C GLU A 98 24.65 10.46 5.76
N SER A 99 25.08 9.22 5.97
CA SER A 99 25.84 8.44 5.00
C SER A 99 24.98 7.66 4.00
N SER A 100 23.64 7.70 4.13
CA SER A 100 22.71 6.98 3.27
C SER A 100 22.02 7.86 2.23
N ILE A 101 21.71 7.28 1.08
CA ILE A 101 20.71 7.84 0.15
C ILE A 101 19.32 7.52 0.73
N LYS A 102 18.50 8.56 0.92
CA LYS A 102 17.16 8.44 1.51
C LYS A 102 16.12 8.51 0.41
N ILE A 103 15.27 7.50 0.34
CA ILE A 103 14.12 7.44 -0.57
C ILE A 103 12.87 7.28 0.28
N THR A 104 11.92 8.19 0.12
CA THR A 104 10.61 8.09 0.77
C THR A 104 9.62 7.42 -0.18
N ASN A 105 9.03 6.31 0.26
CA ASN A 105 7.93 5.68 -0.46
C ASN A 105 6.62 6.15 0.18
N GLU A 106 6.12 7.27 -0.29
CA GLU A 106 4.83 7.79 0.14
C GLU A 106 3.73 7.23 -0.77
N PRO A 107 2.56 6.84 -0.23
CA PRO A 107 1.45 6.47 -1.08
C PRO A 107 1.12 7.64 -2.02
N PRO A 108 0.76 7.38 -3.29
CA PRO A 108 0.33 8.42 -4.22
C PRO A 108 -0.71 9.32 -3.54
N THR A 109 -0.53 10.63 -3.66
CA THR A 109 -1.43 11.59 -3.02
C THR A 109 -2.32 12.26 -4.05
N GLY A 110 -3.62 12.35 -3.71
CA GLY A 110 -4.61 13.01 -4.54
C GLY A 110 -5.60 12.04 -5.17
N MET A 111 -6.78 12.56 -5.50
CA MET A 111 -7.90 11.79 -6.03
C MET A 111 -7.55 10.98 -7.28
N GLN A 112 -6.88 11.60 -8.25
CA GLN A 112 -6.52 10.94 -9.51
C GLN A 112 -5.59 9.74 -9.29
N ALA A 113 -4.56 9.89 -8.45
CA ALA A 113 -3.59 8.84 -8.24
C ALA A 113 -4.19 7.67 -7.42
N ASN A 114 -5.06 7.96 -6.44
CA ASN A 114 -5.81 6.92 -5.74
C ASN A 114 -6.82 6.21 -6.62
N LEU A 115 -7.48 6.92 -7.54
CA LEU A 115 -8.40 6.33 -8.50
C LEU A 115 -7.67 5.36 -9.44
N HIS A 116 -6.53 5.78 -10.00
CA HIS A 116 -5.70 4.87 -10.80
C HIS A 116 -5.26 3.65 -10.00
N LYS A 117 -4.77 3.86 -8.77
CA LYS A 117 -4.39 2.76 -7.88
C LYS A 117 -5.55 1.80 -7.58
N ALA A 118 -6.78 2.31 -7.46
CA ALA A 118 -7.97 1.48 -7.27
C ALA A 118 -8.28 0.65 -8.54
N LEU A 119 -8.24 1.29 -9.71
CA LEU A 119 -8.48 0.64 -11.02
C LEU A 119 -7.41 -0.39 -11.38
N ASP A 120 -6.14 -0.16 -11.02
CA ASP A 120 -5.02 -1.08 -11.28
C ASP A 120 -5.17 -2.45 -10.60
N ASN A 121 -6.15 -2.62 -9.69
CA ASN A 121 -6.49 -3.92 -9.10
C ASN A 121 -7.31 -4.82 -10.03
N PHE A 122 -7.84 -4.27 -11.13
CA PHE A 122 -8.77 -4.97 -12.02
C PHE A 122 -8.20 -5.09 -13.42
N THR A 123 -8.22 -6.31 -13.95
CA THR A 123 -7.74 -6.59 -15.30
C THR A 123 -8.85 -6.38 -16.33
N GLN A 124 -8.49 -6.37 -17.61
CA GLN A 124 -9.48 -6.37 -18.69
C GLN A 124 -10.46 -7.54 -18.56
N GLU A 125 -9.99 -8.72 -18.15
CA GLU A 125 -10.83 -9.89 -17.91
C GLU A 125 -11.85 -9.64 -16.79
N THR A 126 -11.48 -8.92 -15.73
CA THR A 126 -12.43 -8.51 -14.69
C THR A 126 -13.51 -7.58 -15.25
N LEU A 127 -13.14 -6.62 -16.10
CA LEU A 127 -14.09 -5.68 -16.67
C LEU A 127 -15.10 -6.36 -17.61
N GLU A 128 -14.73 -7.49 -18.21
CA GLU A 128 -15.53 -8.23 -19.20
C GLU A 128 -16.23 -9.47 -18.59
N MET A 129 -16.12 -9.70 -17.28
CA MET A 129 -16.63 -10.93 -16.65
C MET A 129 -18.16 -10.96 -16.50
N CYS A 130 -18.83 -9.81 -16.48
CA CYS A 130 -20.26 -9.68 -16.21
C CYS A 130 -21.07 -9.65 -17.51
N SER A 131 -22.19 -10.37 -17.53
CA SER A 131 -23.17 -10.35 -18.63
C SER A 131 -23.79 -8.97 -18.88
N LYS A 132 -23.82 -8.12 -17.84
CA LYS A 132 -24.28 -6.72 -17.87
C LYS A 132 -23.08 -5.78 -17.84
N GLU A 133 -22.25 -5.85 -18.88
CA GLU A 133 -20.95 -5.16 -18.92
C GLU A 133 -21.04 -3.65 -18.69
N ALA A 134 -22.03 -2.97 -19.27
CA ALA A 134 -22.15 -1.52 -19.17
C ALA A 134 -22.42 -1.09 -17.72
N GLU A 135 -23.41 -1.71 -17.08
CA GLU A 135 -23.76 -1.49 -15.69
C GLU A 135 -22.59 -1.86 -14.75
N PHE A 136 -21.97 -3.01 -14.99
CA PHE A 136 -20.84 -3.47 -14.18
C PHE A 136 -19.66 -2.52 -14.25
N LYS A 137 -19.23 -2.11 -15.45
CA LYS A 137 -18.11 -1.17 -15.65
C LYS A 137 -18.39 0.19 -15.00
N SER A 138 -19.59 0.72 -15.19
CA SER A 138 -19.99 2.00 -14.59
C SER A 138 -19.99 1.95 -13.06
N ILE A 139 -20.58 0.92 -12.45
CA ILE A 139 -20.65 0.80 -10.99
C ILE A 139 -19.28 0.45 -10.40
N LEU A 140 -18.46 -0.38 -11.08
CA LEU A 140 -17.09 -0.67 -10.67
C LEU A 140 -16.24 0.61 -10.63
N PHE A 141 -16.37 1.47 -11.65
CA PHE A 141 -15.69 2.76 -11.66
C PHE A 141 -16.16 3.66 -10.52
N SER A 142 -17.47 3.74 -10.28
CA SER A 142 -18.03 4.46 -9.13
C SER A 142 -17.51 3.91 -7.79
N LEU A 143 -17.39 2.59 -7.63
CA LEU A 143 -16.76 1.95 -6.47
C LEU A 143 -15.29 2.34 -6.30
N CYS A 144 -14.52 2.35 -7.39
CA CYS A 144 -13.12 2.77 -7.37
C CYS A 144 -12.99 4.25 -6.97
N TYR A 145 -13.87 5.10 -7.48
CA TYR A 145 -13.94 6.51 -7.14
C TYR A 145 -14.30 6.71 -5.67
N PHE A 146 -15.33 6.03 -5.19
CA PHE A 146 -15.69 5.98 -3.78
C PHE A 146 -14.51 5.55 -2.90
N HIS A 147 -13.83 4.45 -3.25
CA HIS A 147 -12.65 3.97 -2.54
C HIS A 147 -11.54 5.04 -2.48
N ALA A 148 -11.29 5.73 -3.60
CA ALA A 148 -10.33 6.82 -3.66
C ALA A 148 -10.72 7.99 -2.74
N VAL A 149 -12.01 8.37 -2.71
CA VAL A 149 -12.54 9.42 -1.83
C VAL A 149 -12.34 9.05 -0.36
N VAL A 150 -12.79 7.87 0.07
CA VAL A 150 -12.70 7.48 1.50
C VAL A 150 -11.25 7.39 1.97
N ALA A 151 -10.34 6.96 1.09
CA ALA A 151 -8.90 6.93 1.35
C ALA A 151 -8.29 8.34 1.43
N GLU A 152 -8.60 9.23 0.48
CA GLU A 152 -8.09 10.61 0.50
C GLU A 152 -8.60 11.42 1.69
N ARG A 153 -9.85 11.21 2.09
CA ARG A 153 -10.47 11.92 3.21
C ARG A 153 -9.67 11.76 4.52
N ARG A 154 -8.99 10.63 4.73
CA ARG A 154 -8.14 10.40 5.91
C ARG A 154 -7.09 11.50 6.13
N LYS A 155 -6.66 12.20 5.08
CA LYS A 155 -5.66 13.29 5.17
C LYS A 155 -6.19 14.55 5.85
N PHE A 156 -7.51 14.74 5.87
CA PHE A 156 -8.14 15.92 6.46
C PHE A 156 -8.44 15.77 7.96
N GLY A 157 -7.89 14.72 8.60
CA GLY A 157 -8.08 14.46 10.02
C GLY A 157 -9.57 14.41 10.39
N PRO A 158 -9.99 15.02 11.51
CA PRO A 158 -11.40 15.06 11.94
C PRO A 158 -12.39 15.67 10.94
N GLN A 159 -11.94 16.52 10.01
CA GLN A 159 -12.83 17.03 8.95
C GLN A 159 -13.10 15.98 7.86
N GLY A 160 -12.19 15.03 7.70
CA GLY A 160 -12.31 13.88 6.82
C GLY A 160 -13.10 12.75 7.46
N TRP A 161 -12.60 12.28 8.60
CA TRP A 161 -13.16 11.22 9.43
C TRP A 161 -12.91 11.54 10.91
N ASN A 162 -13.91 11.38 11.77
CA ASN A 162 -13.73 11.60 13.21
C ASN A 162 -12.71 10.61 13.81
N LYS A 163 -12.62 9.39 13.27
CA LYS A 163 -11.64 8.36 13.67
C LYS A 163 -10.86 7.82 12.48
N ILE A 164 -9.73 7.17 12.76
CA ILE A 164 -8.92 6.51 11.72
C ILE A 164 -9.48 5.10 11.48
N TYR A 165 -10.01 4.86 10.29
CA TYR A 165 -10.50 3.55 9.85
C TYR A 165 -9.49 2.87 8.90
N PRO A 166 -9.29 1.54 9.03
CA PRO A 166 -8.31 0.79 8.23
C PRO A 166 -8.88 0.30 6.89
N PHE A 167 -9.52 1.19 6.12
CA PHE A 167 -9.98 0.86 4.76
C PHE A 167 -8.81 0.43 3.88
N ASN A 168 -9.01 -0.64 3.13
CA ASN A 168 -7.96 -1.25 2.31
C ASN A 168 -8.50 -1.81 0.99
N VAL A 169 -7.59 -2.25 0.13
CA VAL A 169 -7.90 -2.79 -1.21
C VAL A 169 -8.75 -4.06 -1.13
N GLY A 170 -8.66 -4.83 -0.04
CA GLY A 170 -9.51 -6.00 0.19
C GLY A 170 -10.99 -5.63 0.25
N ASP A 171 -11.34 -4.51 0.89
CA ASP A 171 -12.72 -4.01 0.95
C ASP A 171 -13.26 -3.71 -0.46
N LEU A 172 -12.42 -3.10 -1.31
CA LEU A 172 -12.74 -2.81 -2.71
C LEU A 172 -12.91 -4.10 -3.54
N ASN A 173 -11.97 -5.04 -3.46
CA ASN A 173 -12.01 -6.29 -4.23
C ASN A 173 -13.23 -7.17 -3.89
N ILE A 174 -13.56 -7.26 -2.59
CA ILE A 174 -14.75 -7.99 -2.15
C ILE A 174 -16.02 -7.26 -2.60
N SER A 175 -16.05 -5.93 -2.55
CA SER A 175 -17.19 -5.14 -3.04
C SER A 175 -17.44 -5.37 -4.54
N VAL A 176 -16.39 -5.42 -5.37
CA VAL A 176 -16.52 -5.74 -6.81
C VAL A 176 -16.98 -7.19 -7.03
N SER A 177 -16.52 -8.14 -6.20
CA SER A 177 -17.01 -9.52 -6.27
C SER A 177 -18.50 -9.62 -5.92
N VAL A 178 -18.96 -8.86 -4.92
CA VAL A 178 -20.38 -8.76 -4.55
C VAL A 178 -21.20 -8.10 -5.65
N LEU A 179 -20.68 -7.01 -6.25
CA LEU A 179 -21.30 -6.35 -7.39
C LEU A 179 -21.58 -7.35 -8.52
N TYR A 180 -20.57 -8.12 -8.91
CA TYR A 180 -20.71 -9.15 -9.95
C TYR A 180 -21.84 -10.13 -9.62
N ASN A 181 -21.80 -10.73 -8.43
CA ASN A 181 -22.80 -11.72 -8.02
C ASN A 181 -24.22 -11.17 -8.02
N TYR A 182 -24.42 -9.94 -7.53
CA TYR A 182 -25.74 -9.31 -7.50
C TYR A 182 -26.25 -8.93 -8.89
N LEU A 183 -25.38 -8.45 -9.77
CA LEU A 183 -25.75 -8.14 -11.15
C LEU A 183 -26.07 -9.40 -11.94
N GLU A 184 -25.33 -10.50 -11.78
CA GLU A 184 -25.66 -11.77 -12.45
C GLU A 184 -27.00 -12.35 -11.96
N ALA A 185 -27.27 -12.27 -10.66
CA ALA A 185 -28.49 -12.85 -10.07
C ALA A 185 -29.76 -12.02 -10.33
N SER A 186 -29.63 -10.74 -10.72
CA SER A 186 -30.75 -9.80 -10.79
C SER A 186 -31.03 -9.36 -12.22
N ALA A 187 -32.32 -9.22 -12.59
CA ALA A 187 -32.69 -8.69 -13.91
C ALA A 187 -32.46 -7.17 -14.04
N ARG A 188 -32.47 -6.44 -12.93
CA ARG A 188 -32.23 -4.99 -12.83
C ARG A 188 -31.18 -4.73 -11.76
N VAL A 189 -30.51 -3.58 -11.84
CA VAL A 189 -29.53 -3.17 -10.83
C VAL A 189 -30.23 -2.94 -9.48
N PRO A 190 -29.86 -3.67 -8.41
CA PRO A 190 -30.45 -3.51 -7.09
C PRO A 190 -29.71 -2.41 -6.31
N TRP A 191 -29.98 -1.14 -6.65
CA TRP A 191 -29.25 0.02 -6.12
C TRP A 191 -29.27 0.17 -4.60
N GLU A 192 -30.40 -0.11 -3.96
CA GLU A 192 -30.53 -0.04 -2.50
C GLU A 192 -29.69 -1.13 -1.81
N ASP A 193 -29.76 -2.37 -2.31
CA ASP A 193 -28.98 -3.48 -1.77
C ASP A 193 -27.48 -3.23 -1.93
N LEU A 194 -27.04 -2.79 -3.12
CA LEU A 194 -25.63 -2.50 -3.37
C LEU A 194 -25.11 -1.40 -2.44
N ARG A 195 -25.84 -0.28 -2.31
CA ARG A 195 -25.45 0.81 -1.39
C ARG A 195 -25.42 0.35 0.05
N TYR A 196 -26.38 -0.48 0.47
CA TYR A 196 -26.39 -1.05 1.82
C TYR A 196 -25.19 -1.98 2.06
N LEU A 197 -24.92 -2.91 1.14
CA LEU A 197 -23.80 -3.84 1.26
C LEU A 197 -22.46 -3.09 1.33
N PHE A 198 -22.24 -2.12 0.46
CA PHE A 198 -20.97 -1.37 0.45
C PHE A 198 -20.86 -0.43 1.66
N GLY A 199 -21.92 0.30 1.98
CA GLY A 199 -21.92 1.36 2.98
C GLY A 199 -22.02 0.86 4.41
N GLU A 200 -22.89 -0.12 4.68
CA GLU A 200 -23.14 -0.63 6.03
C GLU A 200 -22.30 -1.86 6.36
N ILE A 201 -22.00 -2.71 5.37
CA ILE A 201 -21.29 -3.98 5.61
C ILE A 201 -19.80 -3.87 5.28
N MET A 202 -19.44 -3.59 4.02
CA MET A 202 -18.04 -3.63 3.57
C MET A 202 -17.21 -2.52 4.22
N TYR A 203 -17.56 -1.26 3.97
CA TYR A 203 -16.87 -0.12 4.57
C TYR A 203 -17.44 0.20 5.96
N GLY A 204 -18.76 0.10 6.13
CA GLY A 204 -19.44 0.35 7.40
C GLY A 204 -19.03 -0.58 8.53
N GLY A 205 -18.56 -1.79 8.22
CA GLY A 205 -18.01 -2.73 9.20
C GLY A 205 -16.78 -2.21 9.94
N HIS A 206 -16.03 -1.28 9.34
CA HIS A 206 -14.90 -0.61 10.00
C HIS A 206 -15.33 0.60 10.83
N ILE A 207 -16.49 1.19 10.52
CA ILE A 207 -16.90 2.49 11.05
C ILE A 207 -17.66 2.33 12.36
N THR A 208 -17.10 2.94 13.41
CA THR A 208 -17.62 2.88 14.78
C THR A 208 -18.25 4.20 15.26
N ASP A 209 -18.22 5.24 14.46
CA ASP A 209 -18.85 6.54 14.74
C ASP A 209 -20.06 6.74 13.84
N ASP A 210 -21.20 7.12 14.42
CA ASP A 210 -22.47 7.22 13.68
C ASP A 210 -22.46 8.35 12.64
N TRP A 211 -21.72 9.44 12.90
CA TRP A 211 -21.59 10.55 11.94
C TRP A 211 -20.71 10.16 10.76
N ASP A 212 -19.60 9.48 11.02
CA ASP A 212 -18.76 8.90 9.96
C ASP A 212 -19.54 7.85 9.15
N ARG A 213 -20.39 7.05 9.80
CA ARG A 213 -21.23 6.05 9.11
C ARG A 213 -22.20 6.73 8.16
N ARG A 214 -22.92 7.74 8.66
CA ARG A 214 -23.82 8.56 7.84
C ARG A 214 -23.08 9.19 6.65
N LEU A 215 -21.88 9.74 6.88
CA LEU A 215 -21.05 10.30 5.82
C LEU A 215 -20.68 9.27 4.74
N CYS A 216 -20.27 8.08 5.15
CA CYS A 216 -19.95 6.96 4.24
C CYS A 216 -21.14 6.60 3.35
N VAL A 217 -22.31 6.40 3.96
CA VAL A 217 -23.55 6.07 3.25
C VAL A 217 -23.95 7.19 2.28
N SER A 218 -23.87 8.46 2.70
CA SER A 218 -24.22 9.60 1.85
C SER A 218 -23.33 9.71 0.61
N TYR A 219 -22.05 9.33 0.68
CA TYR A 219 -21.21 9.26 -0.52
C TYR A 219 -21.68 8.19 -1.51
N LEU A 220 -22.12 7.02 -1.03
CA LEU A 220 -22.66 5.97 -1.89
C LEU A 220 -24.02 6.34 -2.47
N GLU A 221 -24.86 7.07 -1.72
CA GLU A 221 -26.11 7.62 -2.22
C GLU A 221 -25.90 8.61 -3.37
N GLU A 222 -24.83 9.40 -3.31
CA GLU A 222 -24.48 10.36 -4.36
C GLU A 222 -23.81 9.69 -5.57
N PHE A 223 -22.91 8.73 -5.34
CA PHE A 223 -22.09 8.15 -6.41
C PHE A 223 -22.74 6.96 -7.12
N MET A 224 -23.73 6.31 -6.50
CA MET A 224 -24.40 5.12 -7.05
C MET A 224 -25.89 5.37 -7.24
N GLN A 225 -26.19 6.13 -8.28
CA GLN A 225 -27.54 6.44 -8.70
C GLN A 225 -27.84 5.81 -10.07
N PRO A 226 -29.12 5.54 -10.40
CA PRO A 226 -29.51 5.03 -11.71
C PRO A 226 -28.92 5.79 -12.90
N GLU A 227 -28.83 7.12 -12.78
CA GLU A 227 -28.31 8.07 -13.76
C GLU A 227 -26.83 7.81 -14.15
N LEU A 228 -26.11 7.05 -13.34
CA LEU A 228 -24.75 6.59 -13.64
C LEU A 228 -24.71 5.69 -14.89
N VAL A 229 -25.73 4.83 -15.07
CA VAL A 229 -25.78 3.91 -16.21
C VAL A 229 -26.23 4.63 -17.48
N ASP A 230 -27.03 5.67 -17.34
CA ASP A 230 -27.50 6.51 -18.44
C ASP A 230 -26.42 7.49 -18.95
N GLY A 231 -25.27 7.56 -18.26
CA GLY A 231 -24.15 8.45 -18.60
C GLY A 231 -24.38 9.92 -18.23
N GLU A 232 -25.42 10.21 -17.46
CA GLU A 232 -25.80 11.55 -17.04
C GLU A 232 -25.09 11.98 -15.75
N LEU A 233 -24.59 11.03 -14.96
CA LEU A 233 -23.85 11.32 -13.73
C LEU A 233 -22.36 11.57 -14.01
N GLN A 234 -21.87 12.77 -13.68
CA GLN A 234 -20.46 13.14 -13.73
C GLN A 234 -19.83 13.05 -12.34
N LEU A 235 -18.98 12.03 -12.11
CA LEU A 235 -18.27 11.85 -10.83
C LEU A 235 -17.08 12.82 -10.66
N ALA A 236 -16.51 13.25 -11.77
CA ALA A 236 -15.43 14.23 -11.85
C ALA A 236 -15.74 15.21 -13.01
N PRO A 237 -15.32 16.49 -12.91
CA PRO A 237 -15.50 17.48 -13.96
C PRO A 237 -14.72 17.18 -15.25
#